data_AF-A0A3S3S0D4-F1
#
_entry.id   AF-A0A3S3S0D4-F1
#
_cell.length_a   1.000
_cell.length_b   1.000
_cell.length_c   1.000
_cell.angle_alpha   90.00
_cell.angle_beta   90.00
_cell.angle_gamma   90.00
#
_symmetry.space_group_name_H-M   'P 1'
#
loop_
_entity.id
_entity.type
_entity.pdbx_description
1 polymer ?
#
loop_
_entity_poly.entity_id
_entity_poly.type
_entity_poly.pdbx_seq_one_letter_code
_entity_poly.pdbx_strand_id
1 'polypeptide(L)'
;LGSKVKNERLKLEEVLFDEYIRKGSRNESWVSDGEIVYREPDGSVMLHNVATDWKKILASNASLSSINVDRYLLSADQKYILLMTEMVFKNMYSYRAKYKIYDTRNSAIDQFEIDTVEGDFDYVEWGPKRTQMVVVSKNNILYIPSYERRERAQQLTNSGREGVIYNGIPDLLYEGKSHVIMNVQAQPLVYI
;
A
#
# COMPACT_ATOMS: atom_id res chain seq x y z
N LEU A 1 6.72 -47.84 26.07
CA LEU A 1 6.68 -47.77 24.59
C LEU A 1 5.80 -46.59 24.20
N GLY A 2 6.40 -45.41 23.97
CA GLY A 2 5.66 -44.19 23.69
C GLY A 2 4.94 -44.29 22.33
N SER A 3 3.66 -43.90 22.31
CA SER A 3 2.84 -43.88 21.10
C SER A 3 3.50 -43.01 20.02
N LYS A 4 3.86 -43.62 18.88
CA LYS A 4 4.26 -42.86 17.68
C LYS A 4 3.10 -41.95 17.29
N VAL A 5 3.35 -40.64 17.33
CA VAL A 5 2.41 -39.64 16.81
C VAL A 5 2.10 -39.97 15.34
N LYS A 6 0.83 -40.25 15.04
CA LYS A 6 0.30 -40.59 13.71
C LYS A 6 -0.19 -39.33 12.97
N ASN A 7 0.56 -38.24 13.02
CA ASN A 7 0.22 -37.05 12.24
C ASN A 7 1.07 -37.02 10.97
N GLU A 8 0.45 -36.65 9.85
CA GLU A 8 1.17 -36.40 8.60
C GLU A 8 2.22 -35.30 8.81
N ARG A 9 3.38 -35.48 8.19
CA ARG A 9 4.48 -34.52 8.26
C ARG A 9 4.33 -33.52 7.13
N LEU A 10 4.55 -32.25 7.43
CA LEU A 10 4.65 -31.17 6.45
C LEU A 10 5.57 -31.56 5.30
N LYS A 11 5.02 -31.53 4.08
CA LYS A 11 5.77 -31.81 2.85
C LYS A 11 6.27 -30.51 2.23
N LEU A 12 7.37 -30.60 1.47
CA LEU A 12 7.93 -29.44 0.78
C LEU A 12 6.90 -28.85 -0.19
N GLU A 13 6.14 -29.71 -0.85
CA GLU A 13 5.07 -29.33 -1.78
C GLU A 13 3.97 -28.54 -1.07
N GLU A 14 3.61 -28.90 0.17
CA GLU A 14 2.61 -28.18 0.96
C GLU A 14 3.09 -26.77 1.39
N VAL A 15 4.41 -26.59 1.52
CA VAL A 15 5.05 -25.29 1.79
C VAL A 15 5.17 -24.45 0.52
N LEU A 16 5.52 -25.07 -0.62
CA LEU A 16 5.71 -24.37 -1.90
C LEU A 16 4.40 -24.06 -2.62
N PHE A 17 3.37 -24.90 -2.43
CA PHE A 17 2.10 -24.85 -3.16
C PHE A 17 0.88 -24.54 -2.28
N ASP A 18 1.11 -23.87 -1.14
CA ASP A 18 0.21 -22.80 -0.70
C ASP A 18 -1.05 -23.23 0.11
N GLU A 19 -0.97 -24.32 0.88
CA GLU A 19 -2.03 -24.62 1.88
C GLU A 19 -1.78 -23.92 3.23
N TYR A 20 -0.53 -23.57 3.55
CA TYR A 20 -0.15 -23.01 4.86
C TYR A 20 0.40 -21.58 4.82
N ILE A 21 0.86 -21.12 3.66
CA ILE A 21 1.26 -19.73 3.47
C ILE A 21 0.01 -18.98 3.04
N ARG A 22 -0.41 -17.95 3.78
CA ARG A 22 -1.56 -17.14 3.36
C ARG A 22 -1.24 -16.52 1.99
N LYS A 23 -1.90 -16.98 0.92
CA LYS A 23 -1.97 -16.25 -0.36
C LYS A 23 -2.51 -14.85 -0.11
N GLY A 24 -1.68 -13.85 -0.36
CA GLY A 24 -2.05 -12.44 -0.32
C GLY A 24 -1.11 -11.63 0.55
N SER A 25 -0.60 -10.53 0.02
CA SER A 25 0.08 -9.54 0.86
C SER A 25 -0.90 -9.10 1.94
N ARG A 26 -0.51 -9.26 3.21
CA ARG A 26 -1.21 -8.65 4.34
C ARG A 26 -1.16 -7.14 4.20
N ASN A 27 -2.13 -6.56 3.48
CA ASN A 27 -2.33 -5.12 3.42
C ASN A 27 -3.34 -4.70 4.50
N GLU A 28 -3.16 -5.23 5.70
CA GLU A 28 -3.91 -4.79 6.86
C GLU A 28 -3.22 -3.55 7.40
N SER A 29 -3.97 -2.47 7.63
CA SER A 29 -3.41 -1.26 8.22
C SER A 29 -4.40 -0.57 9.15
N TRP A 30 -3.87 0.04 10.20
CA TRP A 30 -4.64 0.94 11.05
C TRP A 30 -4.90 2.23 10.30
N VAL A 31 -6.14 2.72 10.37
CA VAL A 31 -6.54 4.01 9.78
C VAL A 31 -6.89 5.04 10.85
N SER A 32 -7.21 4.57 12.06
CA SER A 32 -7.35 5.35 13.29
C SER A 32 -7.11 4.45 14.50
N ASP A 33 -7.14 4.99 15.72
CA ASP A 33 -6.93 4.23 16.96
C ASP A 33 -7.95 3.09 17.17
N GLY A 34 -9.12 3.19 16.53
CA GLY A 34 -10.21 2.24 16.67
C GLY A 34 -10.57 1.50 15.38
N GLU A 35 -9.95 1.83 14.25
CA GLU A 35 -10.37 1.30 12.94
C GLU A 35 -9.20 0.69 12.19
N ILE A 36 -9.43 -0.53 11.68
CA ILE A 36 -8.50 -1.27 10.84
C ILE A 36 -9.12 -1.53 9.47
N VAL A 37 -8.35 -1.30 8.41
CA VAL A 37 -8.70 -1.74 7.06
C VAL A 37 -8.01 -3.07 6.77
N TYR A 38 -8.75 -4.04 6.23
CA TYR A 38 -8.22 -5.36 5.90
C TYR A 38 -8.94 -5.96 4.69
N ARG A 39 -8.32 -6.96 4.06
CA ARG A 39 -8.91 -7.74 2.97
C ARG A 39 -9.50 -9.03 3.52
N GLU A 40 -10.77 -9.27 3.24
CA GLU A 40 -11.42 -10.53 3.60
C GLU A 40 -11.00 -11.68 2.67
N PRO A 41 -11.18 -12.95 3.08
CA PRO A 41 -10.85 -14.11 2.24
C PRO A 41 -11.59 -14.13 0.90
N ASP A 42 -12.77 -13.51 0.83
CA ASP A 42 -13.51 -13.33 -0.41
C ASP A 42 -12.87 -12.27 -1.33
N GLY A 43 -11.88 -11.51 -0.88
CA GLY A 43 -11.22 -10.44 -1.64
C GLY A 43 -11.81 -9.04 -1.43
N SER A 44 -12.91 -8.91 -0.69
CA SER A 44 -13.50 -7.62 -0.35
C SER A 44 -12.58 -6.82 0.60
N VAL A 45 -12.55 -5.50 0.46
CA VAL A 45 -11.84 -4.59 1.37
C VAL A 45 -12.82 -4.07 2.42
N MET A 46 -12.52 -4.34 3.68
CA MET A 46 -13.35 -4.06 4.84
C MET A 46 -12.72 -3.01 5.73
N LEU A 47 -13.56 -2.18 6.34
CA LEU A 47 -13.21 -1.34 7.47
C LEU A 47 -13.93 -1.88 8.71
N HIS A 48 -13.19 -2.10 9.80
CA HIS A 48 -13.71 -2.64 11.05
C HIS A 48 -13.30 -1.74 12.21
N ASN A 49 -14.30 -1.35 12.99
CA ASN A 49 -14.09 -0.63 14.24
C ASN A 49 -13.96 -1.66 15.34
N VAL A 50 -12.75 -1.80 15.89
CA VAL A 50 -12.43 -2.86 16.86
C VAL A 50 -13.09 -2.63 18.21
N ALA A 51 -13.47 -1.39 18.55
CA ALA A 51 -14.10 -1.05 19.82
C ALA A 51 -15.61 -1.33 19.83
N THR A 52 -16.30 -1.08 18.71
CA THR A 52 -17.76 -1.27 18.60
C THR A 52 -18.17 -2.50 17.81
N ASP A 53 -17.21 -3.22 17.23
CA ASP A 53 -17.40 -4.36 16.31
C ASP A 53 -18.25 -4.06 15.06
N TRP A 54 -18.43 -2.78 14.75
CA TRP A 54 -19.09 -2.37 13.49
C TRP A 54 -18.18 -2.75 12.31
N LYS A 55 -18.77 -3.05 11.16
CA LYS A 55 -18.02 -3.31 9.92
C LYS A 55 -18.68 -2.63 8.75
N LYS A 56 -17.86 -2.18 7.79
CA LYS A 56 -18.30 -1.60 6.53
C LYS A 56 -17.48 -2.15 5.38
N ILE A 57 -18.17 -2.57 4.33
CA ILE A 57 -17.53 -2.90 3.06
C ILE A 57 -17.11 -1.57 2.41
N LEU A 58 -15.81 -1.39 2.18
CA LEU A 58 -15.30 -0.26 1.42
C LEU A 58 -15.27 -0.56 -0.07
N ALA A 59 -14.85 -1.76 -0.46
CA ALA A 59 -14.87 -2.24 -1.84
C ALA A 59 -15.24 -3.72 -1.85
N SER A 60 -16.25 -4.11 -2.64
CA SER A 60 -16.66 -5.51 -2.75
C SER A 60 -15.72 -6.30 -3.66
N ASN A 61 -15.67 -7.64 -3.51
CA ASN A 61 -15.03 -8.52 -4.49
C ASN A 61 -15.52 -8.18 -5.91
N ALA A 62 -16.83 -8.09 -6.13
CA ALA A 62 -17.39 -7.82 -7.46
C ALA A 62 -16.80 -6.55 -8.10
N SER A 63 -16.62 -5.50 -7.31
CA SER A 63 -16.01 -4.24 -7.74
C SER A 63 -14.53 -4.36 -8.12
N LEU A 64 -13.79 -5.26 -7.46
CA LEU A 64 -12.36 -5.46 -7.68
C LEU A 64 -12.04 -6.68 -8.57
N SER A 65 -13.03 -7.50 -8.90
CA SER A 65 -12.87 -8.81 -9.56
C SER A 65 -12.19 -8.73 -10.94
N SER A 66 -12.37 -7.60 -11.64
CA SER A 66 -11.76 -7.34 -12.94
C SER A 66 -10.32 -6.83 -12.85
N ILE A 67 -9.80 -6.63 -11.64
CA ILE A 67 -8.49 -6.02 -11.38
C ILE A 67 -7.67 -6.89 -10.45
N ASN A 68 -6.49 -7.32 -10.90
CA ASN A 68 -5.55 -8.00 -10.03
C ASN A 68 -4.85 -6.99 -9.10
N VAL A 69 -5.46 -6.72 -7.95
CA VAL A 69 -4.94 -5.75 -6.96
C VAL A 69 -3.92 -6.41 -6.04
N ASP A 70 -2.64 -6.11 -6.28
CA ASP A 70 -1.52 -6.55 -5.46
C ASP A 70 -1.54 -5.86 -4.10
N ARG A 71 -1.65 -4.53 -4.08
CA ARG A 71 -1.78 -3.75 -2.84
C ARG A 71 -2.83 -2.66 -2.88
N TYR A 72 -3.24 -2.20 -1.71
CA TYR A 72 -4.13 -1.06 -1.58
C TYR A 72 -3.78 -0.19 -0.38
N LEU A 73 -4.15 1.09 -0.45
CA LEU A 73 -4.05 2.06 0.63
C LEU A 73 -5.33 2.91 0.70
N LEU A 74 -5.91 3.07 1.88
CA LEU A 74 -7.10 3.89 2.10
C LEU A 74 -6.71 5.36 2.36
N SER A 75 -7.43 6.31 1.76
CA SER A 75 -7.25 7.74 2.06
C SER A 75 -7.63 8.04 3.51
N ALA A 76 -7.04 9.08 4.10
CA ALA A 76 -7.30 9.43 5.50
C ALA A 76 -8.78 9.78 5.77
N ASP A 77 -9.51 10.27 4.78
CA ASP A 77 -10.97 10.49 4.87
C ASP A 77 -11.83 9.32 4.36
N GLN A 78 -11.22 8.18 4.06
CA GLN A 78 -11.84 6.91 3.67
C GLN A 78 -12.69 6.96 2.38
N LYS A 79 -12.57 8.03 1.59
CA LYS A 79 -13.32 8.21 0.34
C LYS A 79 -12.70 7.50 -0.85
N TYR A 80 -11.39 7.29 -0.81
CA TYR A 80 -10.65 6.72 -1.93
C TYR A 80 -9.74 5.61 -1.48
N ILE A 81 -9.61 4.59 -2.31
CA ILE A 81 -8.62 3.53 -2.18
C ILE A 81 -7.66 3.67 -3.35
N LEU A 82 -6.37 3.83 -3.06
CA LEU A 82 -5.30 3.71 -4.04
C LEU A 82 -5.02 2.22 -4.22
N LEU A 83 -5.20 1.72 -5.44
CA LEU A 83 -4.98 0.34 -5.82
C LEU A 83 -3.66 0.24 -6.60
N MET A 84 -2.76 -0.62 -6.15
CA MET A 84 -1.52 -0.98 -6.85
C MET A 84 -1.72 -2.31 -7.57
N THR A 85 -1.42 -2.32 -8.86
CA THR A 85 -1.58 -3.45 -9.76
C THR A 85 -0.32 -3.67 -10.58
N GLU A 86 -0.09 -4.89 -11.07
CA GLU A 86 1.09 -5.24 -11.86
C GLU A 86 2.39 -4.88 -11.12
N MET A 87 2.41 -5.21 -9.83
CA MET A 87 3.52 -4.87 -8.96
C MET A 87 4.75 -5.74 -9.24
N VAL A 88 5.86 -5.09 -9.63
CA VAL A 88 7.14 -5.75 -9.88
C VAL A 88 8.20 -5.18 -8.94
N PHE A 89 8.72 -6.02 -8.05
CA PHE A 89 9.83 -5.64 -7.18
C PHE A 89 11.10 -5.44 -8.00
N LYS A 90 11.75 -4.30 -7.81
CA LYS A 90 13.08 -4.02 -8.37
C LYS A 90 14.17 -4.58 -7.46
N ASN A 91 13.97 -4.44 -6.14
CA ASN A 91 14.91 -4.79 -5.08
C ASN A 91 14.12 -5.41 -3.90
N MET A 92 14.53 -5.19 -2.63
CA MET A 92 13.90 -5.79 -1.44
C MET A 92 12.56 -5.12 -1.06
N TYR A 93 12.50 -3.79 -1.18
CA TYR A 93 11.36 -2.95 -0.82
C TYR A 93 10.92 -2.06 -1.99
N SER A 94 11.82 -1.68 -2.89
CA SER A 94 11.51 -0.88 -4.07
C SER A 94 10.76 -1.70 -5.10
N TYR A 95 9.72 -1.10 -5.68
CA TYR A 95 8.87 -1.71 -6.69
C TYR A 95 8.46 -0.70 -7.76
N ARG A 96 7.99 -1.21 -8.89
CA ARG A 96 7.11 -0.49 -9.81
C ARG A 96 5.73 -1.08 -9.72
N ALA A 97 4.71 -0.25 -9.88
CA ALA A 97 3.32 -0.67 -9.97
C ALA A 97 2.56 0.29 -10.89
N LYS A 98 1.46 -0.18 -11.45
CA LYS A 98 0.42 0.69 -12.00
C LYS A 98 -0.56 1.05 -10.90
N TYR A 99 -1.07 2.27 -10.94
CA TYR A 99 -1.93 2.81 -9.90
C TYR A 99 -3.33 3.11 -10.45
N LYS A 100 -4.35 2.76 -9.66
CA LYS A 100 -5.75 3.11 -9.92
C LYS A 100 -6.35 3.70 -8.65
N ILE A 101 -7.40 4.51 -8.79
CA ILE A 101 -8.16 5.05 -7.66
C ILE A 101 -9.56 4.47 -7.70
N TYR A 102 -9.97 3.87 -6.59
CA TYR A 102 -11.34 3.43 -6.36
C TYR A 102 -12.06 4.42 -5.44
N ASP A 103 -13.23 4.91 -5.83
CA ASP A 103 -14.08 5.77 -5.02
C ASP A 103 -15.11 4.94 -4.24
N THR A 104 -15.02 4.98 -2.91
CA THR A 104 -15.82 4.14 -2.01
C THR A 104 -17.29 4.53 -1.95
N ARG A 105 -17.67 5.68 -2.52
CA ARG A 105 -19.04 6.21 -2.46
C ARG A 105 -19.91 5.75 -3.62
N ASN A 106 -19.31 5.60 -4.80
CA ASN A 106 -20.00 5.26 -6.04
C ASN A 106 -19.44 3.99 -6.72
N SER A 107 -18.43 3.36 -6.12
CA SER A 107 -17.76 2.15 -6.65
C SER A 107 -17.12 2.35 -8.02
N ALA A 108 -16.74 3.59 -8.37
CA ALA A 108 -16.05 3.90 -9.61
C ALA A 108 -14.54 3.62 -9.49
N ILE A 109 -13.91 3.23 -10.60
CA ILE A 109 -12.47 3.00 -10.69
C ILE A 109 -11.92 3.81 -11.84
N ASP A 110 -10.97 4.68 -11.52
CA ASP A 110 -10.26 5.51 -12.47
C ASP A 110 -8.77 5.13 -12.51
N GLN A 111 -8.13 5.35 -13.65
CA GLN A 111 -6.68 5.30 -13.74
C GLN A 111 -6.09 6.45 -12.91
N PHE A 112 -5.08 6.18 -12.09
CA PHE A 112 -4.38 7.26 -11.39
C PHE A 112 -3.46 7.97 -12.38
N GLU A 113 -3.74 9.24 -12.62
CA GLU A 113 -2.97 10.13 -13.49
C GLU A 113 -2.80 11.48 -12.79
N ILE A 114 -1.72 12.18 -13.13
CA ILE A 114 -1.48 13.55 -12.70
C ILE A 114 -1.30 14.36 -13.98
N ASP A 115 -2.08 15.43 -14.14
CA ASP A 115 -2.07 16.23 -15.37
C ASP A 115 -0.67 16.76 -15.74
N THR A 116 0.20 16.96 -14.75
CA THR A 116 1.56 17.48 -14.93
C THR A 116 2.63 16.41 -15.11
N VAL A 117 2.31 15.12 -14.96
CA VAL A 117 3.29 14.02 -14.98
C VAL A 117 2.74 12.81 -15.74
N GLU A 118 3.44 12.44 -16.81
CA GLU A 118 3.15 11.19 -17.54
C GLU A 118 3.37 9.98 -16.62
N GLY A 119 2.44 9.02 -16.67
CA GLY A 119 2.16 7.99 -15.65
C GLY A 119 3.23 6.94 -15.32
N ASP A 120 4.50 7.33 -15.26
CA ASP A 120 5.59 6.54 -14.68
C ASP A 120 5.88 7.08 -13.26
N PHE A 121 5.34 6.37 -12.26
CA PHE A 121 5.46 6.73 -10.85
C PHE A 121 6.35 5.72 -10.14
N ASP A 122 7.43 6.21 -9.53
CA ASP A 122 8.31 5.40 -8.69
C ASP A 122 7.66 5.10 -7.34
N TYR A 123 6.84 6.03 -6.83
CA TYR A 123 6.15 5.89 -5.55
C TYR A 123 4.89 6.77 -5.50
N VAL A 124 3.83 6.26 -4.87
CA VAL A 124 2.57 7.00 -4.65
C VAL A 124 2.02 6.61 -3.29
N GLU A 125 1.71 7.60 -2.45
CA GLU A 125 1.11 7.37 -1.14
C GLU A 125 0.14 8.48 -0.75
N TRP A 126 -0.85 8.14 0.08
CA TRP A 126 -1.72 9.11 0.73
C TRP A 126 -0.96 9.87 1.83
N GLY A 127 -1.20 11.17 1.91
CA GLY A 127 -0.85 11.97 3.08
C GLY A 127 -1.83 11.75 4.23
N PRO A 128 -1.49 12.23 5.44
CA PRO A 128 -2.27 11.96 6.65
C PRO A 128 -3.58 12.76 6.76
N LYS A 129 -3.85 13.68 5.82
CA LYS A 129 -5.04 14.54 5.85
C LYS A 129 -5.85 14.41 4.57
N ARG A 130 -7.13 14.06 4.72
CA ARG A 130 -8.11 13.95 3.63
C ARG A 130 -7.60 13.07 2.49
N THR A 131 -7.37 13.66 1.33
CA THR A 131 -6.92 13.02 0.08
C THR A 131 -5.63 13.66 -0.44
N GLN A 132 -4.82 14.23 0.45
CA GLN A 132 -3.48 14.70 0.11
C GLN A 132 -2.65 13.51 -0.39
N MET A 133 -1.72 13.75 -1.30
CA MET A 133 -0.84 12.69 -1.80
C MET A 133 0.58 13.21 -1.96
N VAL A 134 1.53 12.28 -1.85
CA VAL A 134 2.91 12.47 -2.29
C VAL A 134 3.18 11.47 -3.39
N VAL A 135 3.80 11.96 -4.46
CA VAL A 135 4.16 11.16 -5.62
C VAL A 135 5.63 11.38 -5.93
N VAL A 136 6.34 10.30 -6.22
CA VAL A 136 7.70 10.37 -6.73
C VAL A 136 7.67 9.92 -8.19
N SER A 137 8.17 10.77 -9.07
CA SER A 137 8.34 10.46 -10.49
C SER A 137 9.66 11.03 -10.99
N LYS A 138 10.40 10.24 -11.77
CA LYS A 138 11.72 10.63 -12.29
C LYS A 138 12.63 11.16 -11.17
N ASN A 139 12.63 10.45 -10.03
CA ASN A 139 13.38 10.80 -8.82
C ASN A 139 13.06 12.18 -8.22
N ASN A 140 11.90 12.76 -8.50
CA ASN A 140 11.47 14.04 -7.94
C ASN A 140 10.14 13.89 -7.20
N ILE A 141 10.02 14.64 -6.09
CA ILE A 141 8.84 14.63 -5.23
C ILE A 141 7.83 15.66 -5.74
N LEU A 142 6.60 15.23 -5.92
CA LEU A 142 5.43 16.06 -6.15
C LEU A 142 4.46 15.91 -4.98
N TYR A 143 3.87 17.03 -4.58
CA TYR A 143 2.82 17.08 -3.59
C TYR A 143 1.49 17.46 -4.23
N ILE A 144 0.45 16.70 -3.91
CA ILE A 144 -0.92 16.94 -4.38
C ILE A 144 -1.77 17.31 -3.17
N PRO A 145 -2.31 18.56 -3.10
CA PRO A 145 -3.09 19.00 -1.94
C PRO A 145 -4.43 18.25 -1.73
N SER A 146 -4.99 17.66 -2.78
CA SER A 146 -6.23 16.90 -2.78
C SER A 146 -6.29 16.10 -4.08
N TYR A 147 -6.63 14.81 -4.05
CA TYR A 147 -6.79 13.99 -5.26
C TYR A 147 -7.75 14.63 -6.29
N GLU A 148 -8.83 15.22 -5.80
CA GLU A 148 -9.83 15.93 -6.62
C GLU A 148 -9.31 17.24 -7.21
N ARG A 149 -8.15 17.72 -6.76
CA ARG A 149 -7.45 18.91 -7.26
C ARG A 149 -6.04 18.57 -7.75
N ARG A 150 -5.89 17.42 -8.40
CA ARG A 150 -4.60 16.91 -8.91
C ARG A 150 -3.93 17.82 -9.94
N GLU A 151 -4.71 18.68 -10.61
CA GLU A 151 -4.20 19.75 -11.48
C GLU A 151 -3.35 20.77 -10.73
N ARG A 152 -3.46 20.83 -9.40
CA ARG A 152 -2.67 21.70 -8.50
C ARG A 152 -1.45 21.00 -7.92
N ALA A 153 -0.98 19.92 -8.55
CA ALA A 153 0.25 19.25 -8.16
C ALA A 153 1.42 20.26 -8.12
N GLN A 154 2.21 20.18 -7.06
CA GLN A 154 3.36 21.06 -6.82
C GLN A 154 4.61 20.22 -6.78
N GLN A 155 5.54 20.49 -7.70
CA GLN A 155 6.85 19.86 -7.67
C GLN A 155 7.69 20.47 -6.55
N LEU A 156 8.09 19.64 -5.58
CA LEU A 156 8.88 20.07 -4.42
C LEU A 156 10.38 19.97 -4.66
N THR A 157 10.82 19.06 -5.53
CA THR A 157 12.24 18.88 -5.89
C THR A 157 12.40 18.87 -7.40
N ASN A 158 13.53 19.37 -7.90
CA ASN A 158 13.87 19.39 -9.33
C ASN A 158 15.29 18.87 -9.63
N SER A 159 15.98 18.34 -8.61
CA SER A 159 17.36 17.84 -8.70
C SER A 159 17.45 16.36 -9.10
N GLY A 160 16.31 15.65 -9.17
CA GLY A 160 16.27 14.22 -9.43
C GLY A 160 16.97 13.85 -10.74
N ARG A 161 17.83 12.83 -10.66
CA ARG A 161 18.59 12.30 -11.78
C ARG A 161 18.68 10.79 -11.65
N GLU A 162 18.12 10.08 -12.61
CA GLU A 162 18.11 8.62 -12.62
C GLU A 162 19.52 8.04 -12.45
N GLY A 163 19.67 7.05 -11.57
CA GLY A 163 20.96 6.44 -11.26
C GLY A 163 21.91 7.28 -10.39
N VAL A 164 21.59 8.53 -10.07
CA VAL A 164 22.53 9.46 -9.42
C VAL A 164 21.94 10.20 -8.21
N ILE A 165 20.79 10.86 -8.38
CA ILE A 165 20.13 11.65 -7.33
C ILE A 165 18.70 11.16 -7.19
N TYR A 166 18.36 10.70 -5.98
CA TYR A 166 17.04 10.20 -5.60
C TYR A 166 16.44 11.10 -4.52
N ASN A 167 15.22 11.62 -4.75
CA ASN A 167 14.48 12.38 -3.76
C ASN A 167 13.25 11.58 -3.31
N GLY A 168 13.10 11.35 -2.00
CA GLY A 168 11.92 10.69 -1.43
C GLY A 168 11.88 9.16 -1.58
N ILE A 169 12.83 8.57 -2.30
CA ILE A 169 13.03 7.12 -2.41
C ILE A 169 14.51 6.78 -2.18
N PRO A 170 14.83 5.61 -1.60
CA PRO A 170 16.22 5.20 -1.35
C PRO A 170 16.91 4.75 -2.65
N ASP A 171 18.24 4.84 -2.67
CA ASP A 171 19.05 4.10 -3.64
C ASP A 171 19.25 2.64 -3.19
N LEU A 172 19.93 1.83 -4.01
CA LEU A 172 20.17 0.41 -3.70
C LEU A 172 20.93 0.21 -2.37
N LEU A 173 21.89 1.09 -2.06
CA LEU A 173 22.70 0.97 -0.85
C LEU A 173 21.87 1.26 0.41
N TYR A 174 21.09 2.34 0.41
CA TYR A 174 20.23 2.71 1.53
C TYR A 174 19.08 1.71 1.71
N GLU A 175 18.57 1.14 0.62
CA GLU A 175 17.57 0.07 0.69
C GLU A 175 18.12 -1.20 1.33
N GLY A 176 19.36 -1.58 0.99
CA GLY A 176 19.98 -2.81 1.48
C GLY A 176 20.61 -2.74 2.87
N LYS A 177 21.13 -1.56 3.28
CA LYS A 177 21.94 -1.43 4.50
C LYS A 177 21.29 -0.62 5.61
N SER A 178 20.39 0.31 5.30
CA SER A 178 19.80 1.19 6.33
C SER A 178 18.67 0.53 7.12
N HIS A 179 18.18 -0.63 6.67
CA HIS A 179 17.16 -1.40 7.40
C HIS A 179 17.68 -1.98 8.73
N VAL A 180 18.99 -1.98 8.97
CA VAL A 180 19.58 -2.34 10.27
C VAL A 180 19.31 -1.25 11.33
N ILE A 181 18.94 -0.02 10.95
CA ILE A 181 18.83 1.12 11.88
C ILE A 181 17.36 1.54 12.16
N MET A 182 16.38 1.17 11.31
CA MET A 182 14.98 1.57 11.51
C MET A 182 14.12 0.63 12.37
N ASN A 183 14.70 -0.43 12.94
CA ASN A 183 14.01 -1.34 13.86
C ASN A 183 14.03 -0.88 15.33
N VAL A 184 14.35 0.39 15.60
CA VAL A 184 14.13 1.00 16.92
C VAL A 184 12.70 1.53 16.93
N GLN A 185 11.85 0.89 17.74
CA GLN A 185 10.48 1.27 18.06
C GLN A 185 10.24 2.78 17.93
N ALA A 186 9.28 3.16 17.09
CA ALA A 186 8.60 4.44 17.22
C ALA A 186 7.91 4.47 18.58
N GLN A 187 8.61 4.92 19.61
CA GLN A 187 7.96 5.36 20.84
C GLN A 187 7.37 6.75 20.58
N PRO A 188 6.11 7.00 20.97
CA PRO A 188 5.52 8.32 20.84
C PRO A 188 6.24 9.28 21.79
N LEU A 189 6.81 10.36 21.23
CA LEU A 189 7.29 11.48 22.03
C LEU A 189 6.09 12.18 22.65
N VAL A 190 5.89 11.95 23.96
CA VAL A 190 5.01 12.76 24.79
C VAL A 190 5.73 14.09 25.04
N TYR A 191 5.20 15.18 24.49
CA TYR A 191 5.60 16.52 24.89
C TYR A 191 4.95 16.84 26.24
N ILE A 192 5.77 17.14 27.25
CA ILE A 192 5.38 17.87 28.47
C ILE A 192 5.91 19.30 28.32
#